data_AF-A0A951MFK9-F1
#
_entry.id   AF-A0A951MFK9-F1
#
_cell.length_a   1.000
_cell.length_b   1.000
_cell.length_c   1.000
_cell.angle_alpha   90.00
_cell.angle_beta   90.00
_cell.angle_gamma   90.00
#
_symmetry.space_group_name_H-M   'P 1'
#
loop_
_entity.id
_entity.type
_entity.pdbx_description
1 polymer ?
#
loop_
_entity_poly.entity_id
_entity_poly.type
_entity_poly.pdbx_seq_one_letter_code
_entity_poly.pdbx_strand_id
1 'polypeptide(L)'
;MAFAIEVGLSIEEYYNLTPIEFKRVQEGYNYRLRQQYEIARLIGYTNLKPYLDKQHQDKSLEQLIPFSWDKKKEIKHTPISKEEYYEMIEKFKFNE
;
A
#
# COMPACT_ATOMS: atom_id res chain seq x y z
N MET A 1 -20.03 -5.22 -9.82
CA MET A 1 -20.59 -4.19 -10.73
C MET A 1 -20.17 -2.77 -10.32
N ALA A 2 -20.19 -2.40 -9.03
CA ALA A 2 -19.71 -1.08 -8.57
C ALA A 2 -18.28 -0.75 -9.05
N PHE A 3 -17.35 -1.70 -8.91
CA PHE A 3 -15.96 -1.53 -9.36
C PHE A 3 -15.83 -1.16 -10.85
N ALA A 4 -16.59 -1.81 -11.76
CA ALA A 4 -16.51 -1.54 -13.19
C ALA A 4 -16.82 -0.06 -13.51
N ILE A 5 -17.88 0.46 -12.90
CA ILE A 5 -18.30 1.86 -13.03
C ILE A 5 -17.22 2.79 -12.46
N GLU A 6 -16.71 2.48 -11.27
CA GLU A 6 -15.69 3.27 -10.57
C GLU A 6 -14.38 3.41 -11.36
N VAL A 7 -13.97 2.34 -12.03
CA VAL A 7 -12.75 2.33 -12.85
C VAL A 7 -12.98 2.82 -14.28
N GLY A 8 -14.23 3.11 -14.67
CA GLY A 8 -14.59 3.64 -15.99
C GLY A 8 -14.67 2.58 -17.10
N LEU A 9 -14.87 1.31 -16.76
CA LEU A 9 -15.10 0.24 -17.73
C LEU A 9 -16.59 0.10 -18.03
N SER A 10 -16.90 -0.18 -19.29
CA SER A 10 -18.21 -0.71 -19.66
C SER A 10 -18.42 -2.11 -19.05
N ILE A 11 -19.69 -2.53 -18.99
CA ILE A 11 -20.05 -3.85 -18.46
C ILE A 11 -19.42 -4.96 -19.32
N GLU A 12 -19.42 -4.80 -20.64
CA GLU A 12 -18.86 -5.77 -21.57
C GLU A 12 -17.34 -5.91 -21.41
N GLU A 13 -16.61 -4.78 -21.34
CA GLU A 13 -15.16 -4.80 -21.10
C GLU A 13 -14.83 -5.49 -19.77
N TYR A 14 -15.60 -5.22 -18.71
CA TYR A 14 -15.38 -5.84 -17.40
C TYR A 14 -15.46 -7.37 -17.45
N TYR A 15 -16.46 -7.94 -18.14
CA TYR A 15 -16.62 -9.39 -18.25
C TYR A 15 -15.63 -10.04 -19.22
N ASN A 16 -15.02 -9.26 -20.12
CA ASN A 16 -14.04 -9.75 -21.07
C ASN A 16 -12.59 -9.73 -20.52
N LEU A 17 -12.35 -9.16 -19.34
CA LEU A 17 -11.02 -9.14 -18.73
C LEU A 17 -10.55 -10.54 -18.32
N THR A 18 -9.31 -10.88 -18.67
CA THR A 18 -8.62 -12.01 -18.04
C THR A 18 -8.28 -11.69 -16.58
N PRO A 19 -8.05 -12.70 -15.73
CA PRO A 19 -7.67 -12.47 -14.33
C PRO A 19 -6.44 -11.56 -14.15
N ILE A 20 -5.47 -11.65 -15.06
CA ILE A 20 -4.26 -10.82 -15.02
C ILE A 20 -4.59 -9.37 -15.38
N GLU A 21 -5.39 -9.14 -16.40
CA GLU A 21 -5.81 -7.79 -16.80
C GLU A 21 -6.66 -7.14 -15.72
N PHE A 22 -7.62 -7.88 -15.15
CA PHE A 22 -8.42 -7.41 -14.02
C PHE A 22 -7.53 -6.96 -12.85
N LYS A 23 -6.54 -7.78 -12.48
CA LYS A 23 -5.58 -7.43 -11.42
C LYS A 23 -4.82 -6.14 -11.74
N ARG A 24 -4.33 -5.98 -12.98
CA ARG A 24 -3.60 -4.77 -13.41
C ARG A 24 -4.49 -3.53 -13.38
N VAL A 25 -5.74 -3.63 -13.84
CA VAL A 25 -6.71 -2.52 -13.77
C VAL A 25 -6.96 -2.14 -12.31
N GLN A 26 -7.17 -3.13 -11.44
CA GLN A 26 -7.38 -2.91 -10.01
C GLN A 26 -6.17 -2.22 -9.35
N GLU A 27 -4.95 -2.67 -9.66
CA GLU A 27 -3.72 -2.05 -9.16
C GLU A 27 -3.58 -0.60 -9.64
N GLY A 28 -3.83 -0.35 -10.93
CA GLY A 28 -3.78 1.01 -11.50
C GLY A 28 -4.83 1.94 -10.89
N TYR A 29 -6.05 1.47 -10.68
CA TYR A 29 -7.10 2.24 -10.03
C TYR A 29 -6.76 2.58 -8.58
N ASN A 30 -6.29 1.60 -7.80
CA ASN A 30 -5.88 1.82 -6.41
C ASN A 30 -4.69 2.78 -6.33
N TYR A 31 -3.73 2.68 -7.25
CA TYR A 31 -2.62 3.62 -7.34
C TYR A 31 -3.10 5.05 -7.61
N ARG A 32 -4.00 5.24 -8.59
CA ARG A 32 -4.58 6.55 -8.91
C ARG A 32 -5.32 7.14 -7.70
N LEU A 33 -6.17 6.36 -7.03
CA LEU A 33 -6.87 6.80 -5.82
C LEU A 33 -5.88 7.24 -4.76
N ARG A 34 -4.86 6.43 -4.48
CA ARG A 34 -3.81 6.79 -3.51
C ARG A 34 -3.16 8.12 -3.84
N GLN A 35 -2.78 8.35 -5.11
CA GLN A 35 -2.20 9.62 -5.53
C GLN A 35 -3.12 10.82 -5.26
N GLN A 36 -4.43 10.68 -5.52
CA GLN A 36 -5.40 11.74 -5.22
C GLN A 36 -5.46 12.05 -3.71
N TYR A 37 -5.46 11.02 -2.87
CA TYR A 37 -5.43 11.20 -1.42
C TYR A 37 -4.11 11.83 -0.94
N GLU A 38 -2.95 11.46 -1.49
CA GLU A 38 -1.68 12.08 -1.14
C GLU A 38 -1.63 13.57 -1.55
N ILE A 39 -2.18 13.93 -2.70
CA ILE A 39 -2.31 15.34 -3.11
C ILE A 39 -3.18 16.11 -2.11
N ALA A 40 -4.36 15.57 -1.78
CA ALA A 40 -5.25 16.19 -0.81
C ALA A 40 -4.60 16.33 0.57
N ARG A 41 -3.82 15.33 0.98
CA ARG A 41 -3.06 15.33 2.24
C ARG A 41 -2.00 16.41 2.27
N LEU A 42 -1.24 16.58 1.18
CA LEU A 42 -0.24 17.64 1.05
C LEU A 42 -0.88 19.03 1.12
N ILE A 43 -1.99 19.22 0.42
CA ILE A 43 -2.77 20.47 0.47
C ILE A 43 -3.26 20.71 1.91
N GLY A 44 -3.84 19.71 2.57
CA GLY A 44 -4.28 19.82 3.96
C GLY A 44 -3.14 20.20 4.91
N TYR A 45 -1.98 19.56 4.77
CA TYR A 45 -0.81 19.83 5.59
C TYR A 45 -0.24 21.22 5.40
N THR A 46 -0.10 21.68 4.16
CA THR A 46 0.42 23.02 3.87
C THR A 46 -0.46 24.12 4.44
N ASN A 47 -1.78 23.91 4.47
CA ASN A 47 -2.72 24.84 5.07
C ASN A 47 -2.76 24.74 6.61
N LEU A 48 -2.59 23.54 7.17
CA LEU A 48 -2.68 23.31 8.61
C LEU A 48 -1.39 23.69 9.36
N LYS A 49 -0.22 23.44 8.74
CA LYS A 49 1.10 23.58 9.38
C LYS A 49 1.37 24.94 10.03
N PRO A 50 1.02 26.10 9.42
CA PRO A 50 1.29 27.40 10.02
C PRO A 50 0.53 27.65 11.33
N TYR A 51 -0.58 26.95 11.54
CA TYR A 51 -1.46 27.09 12.70
C TYR A 51 -1.21 26.05 13.79
N LEU A 52 -0.23 25.16 13.59
CA LEU A 52 0.19 24.19 14.59
C LEU A 52 0.99 24.88 15.71
N ASP A 53 0.80 24.37 16.93
CA ASP A 53 1.63 24.70 18.09
C ASP A 53 3.08 24.21 17.88
N LYS A 54 4.02 24.81 18.62
CA LYS A 54 5.46 24.54 18.46
C LYS A 54 5.85 23.06 18.59
N GLN A 55 5.09 22.27 19.37
CA GLN A 55 5.36 20.84 19.54
C GLN A 55 5.00 20.00 18.30
N HIS A 56 4.18 20.54 17.40
CA HIS A 56 3.67 19.85 16.22
C HIS A 56 4.22 20.39 14.90
N GLN A 57 4.91 21.54 14.90
CA GLN A 57 5.49 22.13 13.67
C GLN A 57 6.56 21.28 13.00
N ASP A 58 7.34 20.53 13.79
CA ASP A 58 8.41 19.66 13.29
C ASP A 58 7.90 18.29 12.81
N LYS A 59 6.62 17.98 13.03
CA LYS A 59 6.05 16.70 12.61
C LYS A 59 5.94 16.61 11.09
N SER A 60 6.22 15.43 10.57
CA SER A 60 6.08 15.15 9.14
C SER A 60 4.62 15.09 8.72
N LEU A 61 4.39 15.15 7.40
CA LEU A 61 3.08 14.96 6.78
C LEU A 61 2.41 13.67 7.28
N GLU A 62 3.19 12.60 7.38
CA GLU A 62 2.72 11.27 7.74
C GLU A 62 2.32 11.15 9.20
N GLN A 63 2.99 11.91 10.06
CA GLN A 63 2.72 11.94 11.49
C GLN A 63 1.49 12.79 11.83
N LEU A 64 1.22 13.85 11.05
CA LEU A 64 0.12 14.77 11.30
C LEU A 64 -1.19 14.32 10.67
N ILE A 65 -1.15 13.72 9.48
CA ILE A 65 -2.35 13.27 8.76
C ILE A 65 -2.12 11.83 8.34
N PRO A 66 -2.10 10.83 9.24
CA PRO A 66 -1.74 9.46 8.90
C PRO A 66 -2.79 8.78 8.01
N PHE A 67 -2.34 8.00 7.03
CA PHE A 67 -3.20 7.10 6.26
C PHE A 67 -2.93 5.63 6.56
N SER A 68 -3.89 4.78 6.24
CA SER A 68 -3.85 3.34 6.53
C SER A 68 -2.70 2.62 5.81
N TRP A 69 -2.26 3.12 4.64
CA TRP A 69 -1.16 2.57 3.87
C TRP A 69 0.24 3.02 4.33
N ASP A 70 0.33 3.96 5.27
CA ASP A 70 1.62 4.35 5.88
C ASP A 70 2.03 3.39 6.99
N LYS A 71 1.09 2.57 7.47
CA LYS A 71 1.39 1.46 8.37
C LYS A 71 2.32 0.52 7.63
N LYS A 72 3.63 0.65 7.85
CA LYS A 72 4.58 -0.41 7.56
C LYS A 72 4.03 -1.63 8.29
N LYS A 73 3.65 -2.68 7.54
CA LYS A 73 3.48 -3.99 8.14
C LYS A 73 4.79 -4.25 8.87
N GLU A 74 4.76 -4.28 10.20
CA GLU A 74 5.83 -4.91 10.95
C GLU A 74 5.84 -6.35 10.45
N ILE A 75 6.73 -6.64 9.50
CA ILE A 75 7.10 -8.01 9.21
C ILE A 75 7.78 -8.43 10.50
N LYS A 76 7.03 -9.10 11.37
CA LYS A 76 7.61 -9.84 12.47
C LYS A 76 8.49 -10.88 11.82
N HIS A 77 9.76 -10.55 11.65
CA HIS A 77 10.79 -11.54 11.37
C HIS A 77 10.84 -12.37 12.64
N THR A 78 10.07 -13.45 12.69
CA THR A 78 10.31 -14.50 13.67
C THR A 78 11.73 -15.00 13.34
N PRO A 79 12.72 -14.82 14.23
CA PRO A 79 14.03 -15.39 13.99
C PRO A 79 13.84 -16.91 13.89
N ILE A 80 14.20 -17.46 12.74
CA ILE A 80 14.19 -18.90 12.49
C ILE A 80 15.18 -19.52 13.50
N SER A 81 14.76 -20.57 14.20
CA SER A 81 15.65 -21.26 15.13
C SER A 81 16.80 -21.93 14.35
N LYS A 82 17.92 -22.22 15.01
CA LYS A 82 19.04 -22.91 14.33
C LYS A 82 18.60 -24.26 13.77
N GLU A 83 17.71 -24.94 14.48
CA GLU A 83 17.14 -26.23 14.06
C GLU A 83 16.30 -26.07 12.78
N GLU A 84 15.39 -25.09 12.74
CA GLU A 84 14.55 -24.81 11.57
C GLU A 84 15.39 -24.41 10.34
N TYR A 85 16.54 -23.74 10.54
CA TYR A 85 17.48 -23.39 9.47
C TYR A 85 18.15 -24.63 8.86
N TYR A 86 18.63 -25.56 9.69
CA TYR A 86 19.23 -26.81 9.20
C TYR A 86 18.21 -27.72 8.52
N GLU A 87 16.98 -27.80 9.05
CA GLU A 87 15.88 -28.54 8.41
C GLU A 87 15.53 -27.97 7.02
N MET A 88 15.56 -26.65 6.86
CA MET A 88 15.35 -26.02 5.55
C MET A 88 16.47 -26.34 4.56
N ILE A 89 17.74 -26.32 4.99
CA ILE A 89 18.89 -26.66 4.12
C ILE A 89 18.77 -28.11 3.62
N GLU A 90 18.46 -29.05 4.51
CA GLU A 90 18.27 -30.46 4.14
C GLU A 90 17.08 -30.66 3.19
N LYS A 91 15.96 -30.00 3.48
CA LYS A 91 14.72 -30.14 2.69
C LYS A 91 14.84 -29.57 1.28
N PHE A 92 15.53 -28.45 1.12
CA PHE A 92 15.67 -27.77 -0.17
C PHE A 92 16.93 -28.15 -0.94
N LYS A 93 17.77 -29.05 -0.39
CA LYS A 93 19.03 -29.49 -1.00
C LYS A 93 19.84 -28.31 -1.55
N PHE A 94 20.03 -27.28 -0.74
CA PHE A 94 21.05 -26.25 -1.01
C PHE A 94 22.44 -26.88 -0.83
N ASN A 95 22.77 -27.85 -1.67
CA ASN A 95 24.10 -28.38 -1.83
C ASN A 95 24.69 -27.70 -3.07
N GLU A 96 25.83 -27.04 -2.91
CA GLU A 96 26.69 -26.57 -3.99
C GLU A 96 27.04 -27.69 -4.98
#